data_AF-A0A7J4K1J1-F1
#
_entry.id   AF-A0A7J4K1J1-F1
#
_cell.length_a   1.000
_cell.length_b   1.000
_cell.length_c   1.000
_cell.angle_alpha   90.00
_cell.angle_beta   90.00
_cell.angle_gamma   90.00
#
_symmetry.space_group_name_H-M   'P 1'
#
loop_
_entity.id
_entity.type
_entity.pdbx_description
1 polymer ?
#
loop_
_entity_poly.entity_id
_entity_poly.type
_entity_poly.pdbx_seq_one_letter_code
_entity_poly.pdbx_strand_id
1 'polypeptide(L)' 'MDVTTIKLQKCTKRKLDALRKETESYDSVVERLVAMAKREHLKAALIAGYSDPEQKKIMEEWDGVTGDGWK' A
#
# COMPACT_ATOMS: atom_id res chain seq x y z
N MET A 1 -19.82 11.26 -5.00
CA MET A 1 -19.00 10.34 -4.17
C MET A 1 -19.88 9.15 -3.87
N ASP A 2 -19.47 7.95 -4.28
CA ASP A 2 -20.24 6.74 -4.00
C ASP A 2 -20.04 6.32 -2.56
N VAL A 3 -21.13 6.23 -1.80
CA VAL A 3 -21.10 5.84 -0.38
C VAL A 3 -21.48 4.37 -0.29
N THR A 4 -20.60 3.57 0.30
CA THR A 4 -20.84 2.15 0.55
C THR A 4 -20.86 1.88 2.05
N THR A 5 -21.78 1.04 2.51
CA THR A 5 -21.90 0.68 3.93
C THR A 5 -21.18 -0.64 4.22
N ILE A 6 -20.28 -0.65 5.21
CA ILE A 6 -19.56 -1.85 5.65
C ILE A 6 -20.15 -2.32 6.98
N LYS A 7 -20.54 -3.60 7.06
CA LYS A 7 -20.95 -4.21 8.33
C LYS A 7 -19.73 -4.60 9.15
N LEU A 8 -19.68 -4.16 10.39
CA LEU A 8 -18.62 -4.49 11.35
C LEU A 8 -19.20 -5.16 12.60
N GLN A 9 -18.42 -6.05 13.20
CA GLN A 9 -18.72 -6.56 14.53
C GLN A 9 -18.63 -5.42 15.57
N LYS A 10 -19.47 -5.48 16.62
CA LYS A 10 -19.51 -4.43 17.66
C LYS A 10 -18.16 -4.21 18.35
N CYS A 11 -17.39 -5.27 18.57
CA CYS A 11 -16.05 -5.20 19.13
C CYS A 11 -15.07 -4.46 18.21
N THR A 12 -15.14 -4.73 16.89
CA THR A 12 -14.33 -4.05 15.88
C THR A 12 -14.69 -2.58 15.76
N LYS A 13 -15.99 -2.24 15.81
CA LYS A 13 -16.43 -0.83 15.85
C LYS A 13 -15.83 -0.09 17.05
N ARG A 14 -15.86 -0.68 18.25
CA ARG A 14 -15.26 -0.06 19.44
C ARG A 14 -13.76 0.20 19.30
N LYS A 15 -13.03 -0.72 18.66
CA LYS A 15 -11.61 -0.50 18.35
C LYS A 15 -11.42 0.64 17.35
N LEU A 16 -12.28 0.71 16.33
CA LEU A 16 -12.28 1.80 15.35
C LEU A 16 -12.59 3.15 16.03
N ASP A 17 -13.54 3.17 16.95
CA ASP A 17 -13.88 4.36 17.76
C ASP A 17 -12.69 4.83 18.59
N ALA A 18 -11.93 3.91 19.18
CA ALA A 18 -10.73 4.24 19.95
C ALA A 18 -9.56 4.77 19.09
N LEU A 19 -9.52 4.40 17.81
CA LEU A 19 -8.50 4.86 16.85
C LEU A 19 -8.83 6.23 16.23
N ARG A 20 -10.09 6.64 16.34
CA ARG A 20 -10.64 7.87 15.78
C ARG A 20 -10.35 9.03 16.73
N LYS A 21 -9.82 10.13 16.21
CA LYS A 21 -9.76 11.41 16.95
C LYS A 21 -11.14 12.06 16.98
N GLU A 22 -11.46 12.86 18.01
CA GLU A 22 -12.80 13.47 18.15
C GLU A 22 -13.27 14.21 16.89
N THR A 23 -12.36 14.88 16.18
CA THR A 23 -12.62 15.66 14.97
C THR A 23 -12.50 14.86 13.66
N GLU A 24 -12.10 13.59 13.70
CA GLU A 24 -11.86 12.75 12.53
C GLU A 24 -13.14 11.99 12.15
N SER A 25 -13.42 11.88 10.85
CA SER A 25 -14.52 11.06 10.33
C SER A 25 -14.11 9.57 10.29
N TYR A 26 -15.07 8.65 10.25
CA TYR A 26 -14.75 7.23 10.06
C TYR A 26 -14.04 6.97 8.73
N ASP A 27 -14.41 7.69 7.68
CA ASP A 27 -13.79 7.54 6.35
C ASP A 27 -12.30 7.88 6.42
N SER A 28 -11.91 8.97 7.07
CA SER A 28 -10.50 9.34 7.24
C SER A 28 -9.72 8.31 8.07
N VAL A 29 -10.34 7.74 9.12
CA VAL A 29 -9.71 6.65 9.90
C VAL A 29 -9.51 5.41 9.02
N VAL A 30 -10.52 5.04 8.23
CA VAL A 30 -10.45 3.87 7.33
C VAL A 30 -9.39 4.09 6.25
N GLU A 31 -9.33 5.26 5.61
CA GLU A 31 -8.31 5.60 4.63
C GLU A 31 -6.90 5.50 5.21
N ARG A 32 -6.70 6.01 6.43
CA ARG A 32 -5.43 5.90 7.16
C ARG A 32 -5.05 4.44 7.43
N LEU A 33 -6.00 3.63 7.90
CA LEU A 33 -5.78 2.20 8.16
C LEU A 33 -5.44 1.44 6.86
N VAL A 34 -6.14 1.73 5.76
CA VAL A 34 -5.84 1.16 4.45
C VAL A 34 -4.45 1.56 3.98
N ALA A 35 -4.05 2.82 4.16
CA ALA A 35 -2.70 3.27 3.80
C ALA A 35 -1.62 2.57 4.64
N MET A 36 -1.85 2.37 5.93
CA MET A 36 -0.95 1.62 6.81
C MET A 36 -0.82 0.16 6.38
N ALA A 37 -1.93 -0.54 6.13
CA ALA A 37 -1.92 -1.92 5.66
C ALA A 37 -1.20 -2.06 4.30
N LYS A 38 -1.46 -1.13 3.36
CA LYS A 38 -0.75 -1.09 2.07
C LYS A 38 0.76 -0.93 2.25
N ARG A 39 1.20 -0.07 3.18
CA ARG A 39 2.64 0.12 3.47
C ARG A 39 3.27 -1.10 4.12
N GLU A 40 2.57 -1.79 5.01
CA GLU A 40 3.06 -3.01 5.63
C GLU A 40 3.30 -4.12 4.59
N HIS A 41 2.39 -4.26 3.64
CA HIS A 41 2.55 -5.20 2.53
C HIS A 41 3.45 -4.71 1.40
N LEU A 42 3.82 -3.43 1.39
CA LEU A 42 4.64 -2.83 0.33
C LEU A 42 6.00 -3.51 0.24
N LYS A 43 6.66 -3.81 1.36
CA LYS A 43 7.97 -4.48 1.35
C LYS A 43 7.88 -5.87 0.71
N ALA A 44 6.86 -6.65 1.08
CA ALA A 44 6.64 -7.97 0.50
C ALA A 44 6.28 -7.89 -0.99
N ALA A 45 5.44 -6.93 -1.39
CA ALA A 45 5.08 -6.68 -2.77
C ALA A 45 6.27 -6.23 -3.62
N LEU A 46 7.14 -5.37 -3.09
CA LEU A 46 8.38 -4.94 -3.75
C LEU A 46 9.33 -6.12 -3.91
N ILE A 47 9.57 -6.91 -2.86
CA ILE A 47 10.43 -8.11 -2.95
C ILE A 47 9.88 -9.09 -4.00
N ALA A 48 8.57 -9.32 -4.00
CA ALA A 48 7.93 -10.20 -4.99
C ALA A 48 8.08 -9.65 -6.42
N GLY A 49 7.85 -8.35 -6.61
CA GLY A 49 8.00 -7.68 -7.90
C GLY A 49 9.44 -7.72 -8.42
N TYR A 50 10.45 -7.46 -7.59
CA TYR A 50 11.87 -7.54 -7.98
C TYR A 50 12.38 -8.98 -8.14
N SER A 51 11.68 -9.96 -7.55
CA SER A 51 11.99 -11.39 -7.75
C SER A 51 11.31 -11.97 -8.99
N ASP A 52 10.43 -11.21 -9.64
CA ASP A 52 9.79 -11.62 -10.90
C ASP A 52 10.83 -11.63 -12.03
N PRO A 53 11.03 -12.77 -12.72
CA PRO A 53 11.96 -12.88 -13.85
C PRO A 53 11.70 -11.86 -14.97
N GLU A 54 10.44 -11.48 -15.20
CA GLU A 54 10.11 -10.46 -16.23
C GLU A 54 10.60 -9.07 -15.82
N GLN A 55 10.46 -8.71 -14.54
CA GLN A 55 10.95 -7.43 -14.01
C GLN A 55 12.48 -7.41 -13.97
N LYS A 56 13.11 -8.55 -13.68
CA LYS A 56 14.57 -8.68 -13.74
C LYS A 56 15.12 -8.44 -15.14
N LYS A 57 14.45 -8.97 -16.18
CA LYS A 57 14.83 -8.74 -17.57
C LYS A 57 14.74 -7.27 -17.97
N ILE A 58 13.69 -6.58 -17.51
CA ILE A 58 13.57 -5.12 -17.70
C ILE A 58 14.72 -4.40 -16.99
N MET A 59 15.06 -4.75 -15.74
CA MET A 59 16.21 -4.13 -15.06
C MET A 59 17.54 -4.34 -15.80
N GLU A 60 17.79 -5.56 -16.31
CA GLU A 60 18.99 -5.88 -17.09
C GLU A 60 19.06 -5.05 -18.39
N GLU A 61 17.92 -4.82 -19.05
CA GLU A 61 17.83 -3.95 -20.24
C GLU A 61 18.15 -2.48 -19.91
N TRP A 62 17.75 -1.98 -18.73
CA TRP A 62 18.05 -0.60 -18.31
C TRP A 62 19.49 -0.41 -17.84
N ASP A 63 20.07 -1.41 -17.17
CA ASP A 63 21.51 -1.42 -16.82
C ASP A 63 22.39 -1.46 -18.08
N GLY A 64 21.95 -2.13 -19.15
CA GLY A 64 22.64 -2.12 -20.45
C GLY A 64 22.70 -0.73 -21.11
N VAL A 65 21.73 0.16 -20.83
CA VAL A 65 21.68 1.52 -21.42
C VAL A 65 22.55 2.52 -20.67
N THR A 66 22.83 2.31 -19.38
CA THR A 66 23.69 3.21 -18.59
C THR A 66 25.20 2.96 -18.80
N GLY A 67 25.57 1.81 -19.40
CA GLY A 67 26.96 1.42 -19.64
C GLY A 67 27.67 2.07 -20.84
N ASP A 68 26.93 2.53 -21.86
CA ASP A 68 27.52 2.97 -23.15
C ASP A 68 27.54 4.49 -23.36
N GLY A 69 27.16 5.29 -22.35
CA GLY A 69 27.04 6.75 -22.46
C GLY A 69 28.13 7.60 -21.79
N TRP A 70 29.11 6.99 -21.14
CA TRP A 70 30.17 7.71 -20.40
C TRP A 70 31.58 7.16 -20.69
N LYS A 71 31.95 7.01 -21.97
CA LYS A 71 33.34 6.96 -22.42
C LYS A 71 33.50 7.59 -23.79
#